data_AF-A0A7J3A9T2-F1
#
_entry.id   AF-A0A7J3A9T2-F1
#
_cell.length_a   1.000
_cell.length_b   1.000
_cell.length_c   1.000
_cell.angle_alpha   90.00
_cell.angle_beta   90.00
_cell.angle_gamma   90.00
#
_symmetry.space_group_name_H-M   'P 1'
#
loop_
_entity.id
_entity.type
_entity.pdbx_description
1 polymer ?
#
loop_
_entity_poly.entity_id
_entity_poly.type
_entity_poly.pdbx_seq_one_letter_code
_entity_poly.pdbx_strand_id
1 'polypeptide(L)'
;MKNNNSQLSRGLSVLIVLFISLIVSFLVSYFSYFYVFPEIEKKYLYTRTPDVKKMPISDAIELLNRYSLKYDIIGEEEIDNLPSGYVVFQQPLPKSLIKKNSIVSLVISKESPLIKVPDLKSKTVEEAKKILPQVYKLIDKAAKVGVIKKNTAARKKSKIAKLIFQISATRSSNPV
;
A
#
# COMPACT_ATOMS: atom_id res chain seq x y z
N MET A 1 -31.08 -76.55 34.67
CA MET A 1 -30.70 -75.12 34.73
C MET A 1 -31.58 -74.36 33.74
N LYS A 2 -32.55 -73.57 34.24
CA LYS A 2 -33.54 -72.89 33.39
C LYS A 2 -32.86 -71.69 32.74
N ASN A 3 -32.58 -71.76 31.44
CA ASN A 3 -32.07 -70.62 30.67
C ASN A 3 -33.15 -69.53 30.69
N ASN A 4 -32.98 -68.54 31.56
CA ASN A 4 -33.84 -67.37 31.66
C ASN A 4 -33.51 -66.40 30.53
N ASN A 5 -33.67 -66.86 29.29
CA ASN A 5 -33.68 -66.00 28.11
C ASN A 5 -35.05 -65.31 28.05
N SER A 6 -35.21 -64.28 28.89
CA SER A 6 -36.37 -63.40 28.86
C SER A 6 -36.36 -62.64 27.53
N GLN A 7 -37.15 -63.13 26.56
CA GLN A 7 -37.40 -62.45 25.30
C GLN A 7 -37.89 -61.03 25.59
N LEU A 8 -37.12 -60.02 25.16
CA LEU A 8 -37.50 -58.62 25.34
C LEU A 8 -38.87 -58.36 24.69
N SER A 9 -39.74 -57.61 25.36
CA SER A 9 -41.03 -57.25 24.76
C SER A 9 -40.79 -56.39 23.51
N ARG A 10 -41.52 -56.67 22.42
CA ARG A 10 -41.32 -56.00 21.13
C ARG A 10 -41.34 -54.47 21.25
N GLY A 11 -42.16 -53.92 22.15
CA GLY A 11 -42.21 -52.48 22.43
C GLY A 11 -40.94 -51.93 23.10
N LEU A 12 -40.34 -52.67 24.02
CA LEU A 12 -39.11 -52.25 24.71
C LEU A 12 -37.90 -52.29 23.77
N SER A 13 -37.81 -53.29 22.89
CA SER A 13 -36.76 -53.35 21.85
C SER A 13 -36.82 -52.14 20.91
N VAL A 14 -38.02 -51.72 20.49
CA VAL A 14 -38.21 -50.52 19.66
C VAL A 14 -37.70 -49.28 20.39
N LEU A 15 -38.04 -49.12 21.68
CA LEU A 15 -37.64 -47.96 22.47
C LEU A 15 -36.12 -47.90 22.69
N ILE A 16 -35.46 -49.06 22.87
CA ILE A 16 -34.00 -49.16 22.98
C ILE A 16 -33.33 -48.78 21.66
N VAL A 17 -33.82 -49.28 20.53
CA VAL A 17 -33.28 -48.92 19.20
C VAL A 17 -33.40 -47.43 18.94
N LEU A 18 -34.53 -46.80 19.33
CA LEU A 18 -34.70 -45.35 19.25
C LEU A 18 -33.68 -44.61 20.13
N PHE A 19 -33.48 -45.05 21.37
CA PHE A 19 -32.50 -44.45 22.28
C PHE A 19 -31.07 -44.57 21.76
N ILE A 20 -30.68 -45.75 21.27
CA ILE A 20 -29.37 -45.98 20.67
C ILE A 20 -29.20 -45.11 19.42
N SER A 21 -30.22 -45.02 18.56
CA SER A 21 -30.17 -44.16 17.37
C SER A 21 -29.99 -42.69 17.72
N LEU A 22 -30.63 -42.23 18.80
CA LEU A 22 -30.52 -40.85 19.30
C LEU A 22 -29.11 -40.61 19.86
N ILE A 23 -28.57 -41.54 20.65
CA ILE A 23 -27.20 -41.48 21.17
C ILE A 23 -26.19 -41.45 20.02
N VAL A 24 -26.34 -42.34 19.03
CA VAL A 24 -25.46 -42.39 17.85
C VAL A 24 -25.55 -41.09 17.06
N SER A 25 -26.75 -40.56 16.82
CA SER A 25 -26.92 -39.28 16.13
C SER A 25 -26.26 -38.12 16.88
N PHE A 26 -26.36 -38.12 18.22
CA PHE A 26 -25.74 -37.12 19.08
C PHE A 26 -24.21 -37.22 19.02
N LEU A 27 -23.66 -38.43 19.11
CA LEU A 27 -22.22 -38.67 19.01
C LEU A 27 -21.66 -38.26 17.65
N VAL A 28 -22.34 -38.61 16.54
CA VAL A 28 -21.95 -38.21 15.18
C VAL A 28 -22.00 -36.69 15.02
N SER A 29 -23.05 -36.04 15.50
CA SER A 29 -23.19 -34.58 15.46
C SER A 29 -22.12 -33.88 16.30
N TYR A 30 -21.88 -34.34 17.54
CA TYR A 30 -20.84 -33.81 18.43
C TYR A 30 -19.45 -33.94 17.80
N PHE A 31 -19.14 -35.12 17.25
CA PHE A 31 -17.86 -35.36 16.58
C PHE A 31 -17.72 -34.48 15.33
N SER A 32 -18.75 -34.39 14.49
CA SER A 32 -18.75 -33.51 13.32
C SER A 32 -18.53 -32.05 13.73
N TYR A 33 -19.18 -31.58 14.78
CA TYR A 33 -19.02 -30.22 15.29
C TYR A 33 -17.58 -29.98 15.77
N PHE A 34 -16.99 -30.90 16.54
CA PHE A 34 -15.66 -30.71 17.09
C PHE A 34 -14.54 -30.79 16.04
N TYR A 35 -14.68 -31.66 15.04
CA TYR A 35 -13.60 -31.90 14.06
C TYR A 35 -13.78 -31.15 12.74
N VAL A 36 -15.00 -30.99 12.23
CA VAL A 36 -15.25 -30.39 10.91
C VAL A 36 -15.45 -28.87 11.01
N PHE A 37 -16.16 -28.40 12.04
CA PHE A 37 -16.50 -26.98 12.20
C PHE A 37 -15.28 -26.03 12.33
N PRO A 38 -14.19 -26.37 13.07
CA PRO A 38 -13.03 -25.47 13.19
C PRO A 38 -12.32 -25.21 11.86
N GLU A 39 -12.33 -26.18 10.95
CA GLU A 39 -11.67 -26.06 9.66
C GLU A 39 -12.51 -25.26 8.65
N ILE A 40 -13.83 -25.42 8.73
CA ILE A 40 -14.82 -24.57 8.06
C ILE A 40 -14.57 -23.11 8.46
N GLU A 41 -14.54 -22.80 9.76
CA GLU A 41 -14.38 -21.42 10.23
C GLU A 41 -13.10 -20.76 9.69
N LYS A 42 -11.97 -21.48 9.71
CA LYS A 42 -10.70 -20.99 9.14
C LYS A 42 -10.81 -20.68 7.64
N LYS A 43 -11.49 -21.53 6.88
CA LYS A 43 -11.66 -21.36 5.42
C LYS A 43 -12.57 -20.18 5.06
N TYR A 44 -13.63 -19.95 5.84
CA TYR A 44 -14.59 -18.90 5.53
C TYR A 44 -14.20 -17.53 6.09
N LEU A 45 -13.51 -17.47 7.23
CA LEU A 45 -13.16 -16.21 7.90
C LEU A 45 -11.79 -15.64 7.54
N TYR A 46 -10.88 -16.41 6.92
CA TYR A 46 -9.53 -15.94 6.63
C TYR A 46 -9.25 -15.89 5.13
N THR A 47 -8.32 -15.02 4.76
CA THR A 47 -7.84 -14.84 3.40
C THR A 47 -6.36 -14.48 3.42
N ARG A 48 -5.67 -14.64 2.29
CA ARG A 48 -4.27 -14.22 2.16
C ARG A 48 -4.20 -12.81 1.58
N THR A 49 -3.37 -11.97 2.18
CA THR A 49 -3.15 -10.61 1.67
C THR A 49 -2.49 -10.66 0.29
N PRO A 50 -3.04 -9.99 -0.75
CA PRO A 50 -2.36 -9.86 -2.03
C PRO A 50 -1.12 -8.96 -1.92
N ASP A 51 -0.21 -9.07 -2.89
CA ASP A 51 0.88 -8.10 -3.04
C ASP A 51 0.37 -6.93 -3.90
N VAL A 52 0.25 -5.76 -3.29
CA VAL A 52 -0.18 -4.52 -3.94
C VAL A 52 0.95 -3.50 -4.05
N LYS A 53 2.17 -3.83 -3.59
CA LYS A 53 3.31 -2.90 -3.69
C LYS A 53 3.67 -2.61 -5.15
N LYS A 54 4.02 -1.35 -5.42
CA LYS A 54 4.34 -0.80 -6.75
C LYS A 54 3.19 -0.88 -7.75
N MET A 55 1.97 -1.17 -7.31
CA MET A 55 0.78 -1.09 -8.15
C MET A 55 0.13 0.30 -8.05
N PRO A 56 -0.59 0.75 -9.09
CA PRO A 56 -1.50 1.89 -8.98
C PRO A 56 -2.52 1.66 -7.87
N ILE A 57 -2.90 2.73 -7.17
CA ILE A 57 -3.88 2.66 -6.08
C ILE A 57 -5.24 2.15 -6.55
N SER A 58 -5.65 2.46 -7.78
CA SER A 58 -6.88 1.94 -8.39
C SER A 58 -6.89 0.41 -8.43
N ASP A 59 -5.81 -0.16 -8.95
CA ASP A 59 -5.66 -1.60 -9.18
C ASP A 59 -5.49 -2.33 -7.85
N ALA A 60 -4.76 -1.71 -6.92
CA ALA A 60 -4.61 -2.20 -5.56
C ALA A 60 -5.96 -2.30 -4.83
N ILE A 61 -6.81 -1.29 -4.94
CA ILE A 61 -8.16 -1.28 -4.33
C ILE A 61 -9.03 -2.38 -4.94
N GLU A 62 -9.04 -2.52 -6.26
CA GLU A 62 -9.80 -3.58 -6.92
C GLU A 62 -9.35 -4.96 -6.45
N LEU A 63 -8.03 -5.17 -6.36
CA LEU A 63 -7.46 -6.44 -5.90
C LEU A 63 -7.81 -6.71 -4.44
N LEU A 64 -7.71 -5.73 -3.54
CA LEU A 64 -8.08 -5.90 -2.13
C LEU A 64 -9.57 -6.25 -1.96
N ASN A 65 -10.45 -5.59 -2.71
CA ASN A 65 -11.89 -5.86 -2.70
C ASN A 65 -12.19 -7.31 -3.15
N ARG A 66 -11.48 -7.82 -4.16
CA ARG A 66 -11.61 -9.21 -4.63
C ARG A 66 -11.29 -10.24 -3.54
N TYR A 67 -10.37 -9.90 -2.64
CA TYR A 67 -9.99 -10.73 -1.49
C TYR A 67 -10.86 -10.48 -0.25
N SER A 68 -11.93 -9.67 -0.37
CA SER A 68 -12.77 -9.23 0.75
C SER A 68 -11.96 -8.52 1.84
N LEU A 69 -11.01 -7.68 1.45
CA LEU A 69 -10.19 -6.87 2.34
C LEU A 69 -10.54 -5.40 2.21
N LYS A 70 -10.46 -4.67 3.33
CA LYS A 70 -10.61 -3.22 3.34
C LYS A 70 -9.23 -2.58 3.25
N TYR A 71 -9.17 -1.30 2.92
CA TYR A 71 -7.93 -0.54 2.88
C TYR A 71 -8.05 0.76 3.67
N ASP A 72 -6.92 1.27 4.11
CA ASP A 72 -6.79 2.59 4.71
C ASP A 72 -5.48 3.24 4.28
N ILE A 73 -5.51 4.52 3.93
CA ILE A 73 -4.32 5.25 3.47
C ILE A 73 -3.78 6.03 4.67
N ILE A 74 -2.73 5.48 5.27
CA ILE A 74 -2.15 6.02 6.52
C ILE A 74 -1.13 7.13 6.28
N GLY A 75 -0.70 7.33 5.03
CA GLY A 75 0.26 8.36 4.69
C GLY A 75 0.62 8.41 3.21
N GLU A 76 1.39 9.44 2.87
CA GLU A 76 1.97 9.64 1.55
C GLU A 76 3.48 9.85 1.69
N GLU A 77 4.26 9.17 0.87
CA GLU A 77 5.72 9.30 0.83
C GLU A 77 6.19 9.85 -0.52
N GLU A 78 7.16 10.77 -0.48
CA GLU A 78 7.84 11.25 -1.68
C GLU A 78 8.91 10.22 -2.08
N ILE A 79 8.67 9.50 -3.18
CA ILE A 79 9.61 8.51 -3.72
C ILE A 79 10.20 9.01 -5.04
N ASP A 80 11.53 9.07 -5.07
CA ASP A 80 12.28 9.33 -6.29
C ASP A 80 12.02 8.22 -7.32
N ASN A 81 11.71 8.61 -8.57
CA ASN A 81 11.43 7.72 -9.70
C ASN A 81 10.15 6.86 -9.61
N LEU A 82 9.19 7.21 -8.75
CA LEU A 82 7.86 6.60 -8.77
C LEU A 82 6.80 7.68 -9.02
N PRO A 83 5.92 7.52 -10.04
CA PRO A 83 4.80 8.44 -10.22
C PRO A 83 3.90 8.44 -8.99
N SER A 84 3.13 9.51 -8.80
CA SER A 84 2.17 9.57 -7.69
C SER A 84 1.01 8.60 -7.88
N GLY A 85 0.39 8.20 -6.78
CA GLY A 85 -0.75 7.28 -6.76
C GLY A 85 -0.36 5.81 -6.84
N TYR A 86 0.90 5.47 -6.56
CA TYR A 86 1.38 4.10 -6.47
C TYR A 86 1.54 3.68 -5.02
N VAL A 87 1.27 2.41 -4.71
CA VAL A 87 1.47 1.87 -3.36
C VAL A 87 2.95 1.66 -3.10
N VAL A 88 3.47 2.35 -2.10
CA VAL A 88 4.85 2.26 -1.63
C VAL A 88 5.00 1.16 -0.60
N PHE A 89 4.09 1.16 0.37
CA PHE A 89 4.12 0.26 1.51
C PHE A 89 2.73 -0.31 1.76
N GLN A 90 2.71 -1.54 2.26
CA GLN A 90 1.51 -2.22 2.71
C GLN A 90 1.77 -2.92 4.03
N GLN A 91 0.75 -2.94 4.89
CA GLN A 91 0.69 -3.74 6.09
C GLN A 91 -0.74 -4.27 6.24
N PRO A 92 -0.95 -5.58 6.43
CA PRO A 92 0.04 -6.66 6.58
C PRO A 92 0.83 -7.02 5.31
N LEU A 93 1.92 -7.76 5.49
CA LEU A 93 2.78 -8.20 4.39
C LEU A 93 2.02 -9.11 3.40
N PRO A 94 2.49 -9.21 2.15
CA PRO A 94 1.91 -10.11 1.18
C PRO A 94 1.91 -11.55 1.67
N LYS A 95 0.89 -12.32 1.28
CA LYS A 95 0.68 -13.74 1.62
C LYS A 95 0.43 -14.02 3.11
N SER A 96 0.41 -13.01 3.97
CA SER A 96 -0.01 -13.13 5.37
C SER A 96 -1.47 -13.60 5.47
N LEU A 97 -1.76 -14.45 6.45
CA LEU A 97 -3.11 -14.93 6.72
C LEU A 97 -3.83 -13.94 7.64
N ILE A 98 -4.89 -13.32 7.14
CA ILE A 98 -5.65 -12.29 7.86
C ILE A 98 -7.13 -12.58 7.79
N LYS A 99 -7.90 -12.05 8.74
CA LYS A 99 -9.36 -12.19 8.74
C LYS A 99 -9.93 -11.42 7.55
N LYS A 100 -10.98 -11.95 6.92
CA LYS A 100 -11.76 -11.20 5.94
C LYS A 100 -12.32 -9.93 6.58
N ASN A 101 -12.47 -8.90 5.78
CA ASN A 101 -12.86 -7.54 6.16
C ASN A 101 -11.84 -6.81 7.08
N SER A 102 -10.65 -7.38 7.30
CA SER A 102 -9.55 -6.65 7.92
C SER A 102 -9.07 -5.52 7.02
N ILE A 103 -8.49 -4.49 7.64
CA ILE A 103 -7.96 -3.30 6.98
C ILE A 103 -6.49 -3.54 6.63
N VAL A 104 -6.14 -3.27 5.38
CA VAL A 104 -4.75 -3.20 4.90
C VAL A 104 -4.35 -1.73 4.86
N SER A 105 -3.39 -1.36 5.69
CA SER A 105 -2.81 -0.02 5.72
C SER A 105 -1.86 0.15 4.55
N LEU A 106 -2.06 1.22 3.78
CA LEU A 106 -1.29 1.56 2.59
C LEU A 106 -0.61 2.91 2.78
N VAL A 107 0.61 3.03 2.27
CA VAL A 107 1.28 4.31 2.04
C VAL A 107 1.41 4.48 0.53
N ILE A 108 1.04 5.64 0.03
CA ILE A 108 1.06 5.92 -1.42
C ILE A 108 2.15 6.92 -1.78
N SER A 109 2.57 6.92 -3.03
CA SER A 109 3.54 7.88 -3.55
C SER A 109 2.88 9.24 -3.80
N LYS A 110 3.55 10.29 -3.34
CA LYS A 110 3.15 11.69 -3.56
C LYS A 110 3.90 12.29 -4.75
N GLU A 111 3.24 13.17 -5.52
CA GLU A 111 3.95 13.99 -6.50
C GLU A 111 4.94 14.93 -5.81
N SER A 112 6.14 15.03 -6.39
CA SER A 112 7.09 16.06 -5.98
C SER A 112 6.52 17.43 -6.36
N PRO A 113 6.53 18.43 -5.45
CA PRO A 113 5.94 19.74 -5.73
C PRO A 113 6.59 20.39 -6.94
N LEU A 114 5.76 20.83 -7.90
CA LEU A 114 6.18 21.62 -9.06
C LEU A 114 7.02 22.82 -8.59
N ILE A 115 8.32 22.80 -8.89
CA ILE A 115 9.22 23.87 -8.52
C ILE A 115 9.06 25.02 -9.53
N LYS A 116 8.39 26.10 -9.13
CA LYS A 116 8.31 27.33 -9.93
C LYS A 116 9.66 28.04 -9.94
N VAL A 117 10.35 28.01 -11.09
CA VAL A 117 11.61 28.72 -11.28
C VAL A 117 11.31 30.17 -11.71
N PRO A 118 11.81 31.19 -10.98
CA PRO A 118 11.68 32.59 -11.37
C PRO A 118 12.31 32.87 -12.73
N ASP A 119 11.66 33.65 -13.58
CA ASP A 119 12.28 34.12 -14.83
C ASP A 119 13.32 35.20 -14.50
N LEU A 120 14.53 35.01 -15.05
CA LEU A 120 15.67 35.91 -14.89
C LEU A 120 15.87 36.81 -16.12
N LYS A 121 15.22 36.54 -17.26
CA LYS A 121 15.46 37.26 -18.52
C LYS A 121 14.91 38.69 -18.51
N SER A 122 13.83 38.91 -17.77
CA SER A 122 13.08 40.16 -17.70
C SER A 122 13.51 41.08 -16.55
N LYS A 123 14.55 40.70 -15.80
CA LYS A 123 15.01 41.41 -14.60
C LYS A 123 16.29 42.19 -14.81
N THR A 124 16.49 43.21 -13.99
CA THR A 124 17.76 43.95 -13.95
C THR A 124 18.88 43.05 -13.43
N VAL A 125 20.14 43.38 -13.75
CA VAL A 125 21.31 42.60 -13.33
C VAL A 125 21.40 42.51 -11.80
N GLU A 126 21.04 43.56 -11.09
CA GLU A 126 21.05 43.62 -9.63
C GLU A 126 19.95 42.74 -9.01
N GLU A 127 18.74 42.77 -9.56
CA GLU A 127 17.66 41.87 -9.15
C GLU A 127 17.99 40.40 -9.45
N ALA A 128 18.57 40.13 -10.61
CA ALA A 128 18.98 38.79 -10.99
C ALA A 128 20.04 38.23 -10.02
N LYS A 129 20.99 39.05 -9.57
CA LYS A 129 21.98 38.68 -8.53
C LYS A 129 21.30 38.36 -7.19
N LYS A 130 20.26 39.10 -6.78
CA LYS A 130 19.51 38.85 -5.54
C LYS A 130 18.71 37.54 -5.60
N ILE A 131 18.17 37.18 -6.78
CA ILE A 131 17.33 35.98 -6.96
C ILE A 131 18.17 34.72 -7.27
N LEU A 132 19.42 34.88 -7.71
CA LEU A 132 20.32 33.79 -8.06
C LEU A 132 20.46 32.69 -6.97
N PRO A 133 20.60 33.01 -5.66
CA PRO A 133 20.66 31.98 -4.61
C PRO A 133 19.38 31.15 -4.51
N GLN A 134 18.21 31.77 -4.72
CA GLN A 134 16.94 31.06 -4.74
C GLN A 134 16.91 30.09 -5.93
N VAL A 135 17.29 30.54 -7.12
CA VAL A 135 17.36 29.69 -8.32
C VAL A 135 18.31 28.51 -8.13
N TYR A 136 19.45 28.72 -7.46
CA TYR A 136 20.36 27.61 -7.13
C TYR A 136 19.72 26.59 -6.21
N LYS A 137 19.04 27.04 -5.15
CA LYS A 137 18.28 26.16 -4.25
C LYS A 137 17.23 25.34 -5.01
N LEU A 138 16.56 25.94 -6.00
CA LEU A 138 15.59 25.23 -6.85
C LEU A 138 16.25 24.19 -7.76
N ILE A 139 17.37 24.54 -8.40
CA ILE A 139 18.14 23.62 -9.25
C ILE A 139 18.70 22.45 -8.43
N ASP A 140 19.16 22.73 -7.21
CA ASP A 140 19.69 21.70 -6.32
C ASP A 140 18.60 20.80 -5.76
N LYS A 141 17.42 21.35 -5.45
CA LYS A 141 16.23 20.56 -5.12
C LYS A 141 15.85 19.66 -6.30
N ALA A 142 15.79 20.19 -7.52
CA ALA A 142 15.49 19.43 -8.73
C ALA A 142 16.51 18.30 -9.00
N ALA A 143 17.78 18.52 -8.67
CA ALA A 143 18.82 17.49 -8.78
C ALA A 143 18.71 16.42 -7.69
N LYS A 144 18.24 16.80 -6.50
CA LYS A 144 18.00 15.88 -5.37
C LYS A 144 16.83 14.95 -5.67
N VAL A 145 15.71 15.47 -6.19
CA VAL A 145 14.48 14.70 -6.51
C VAL A 145 14.56 13.94 -7.85
N GLY A 146 15.75 13.76 -8.42
CA GLY A 146 15.97 12.99 -9.65
C GLY A 146 15.48 13.63 -10.97
N VAL A 147 14.80 14.78 -10.93
CA VAL A 147 14.28 15.47 -12.14
C VAL A 147 15.41 15.88 -13.10
N ILE A 148 16.60 16.23 -12.59
CA ILE A 148 17.79 16.49 -13.40
C ILE A 148 19.04 15.79 -12.83
N LYS A 149 19.94 15.33 -13.71
CA LYS A 149 21.24 14.78 -13.28
C LYS A 149 22.07 15.85 -12.57
N LYS A 150 22.80 15.47 -11.50
CA LYS A 150 23.71 16.36 -10.73
C LYS A 150 24.66 17.15 -11.63
N ASN A 151 25.22 16.49 -12.65
CA ASN A 151 26.12 17.14 -13.61
C ASN A 151 25.42 18.21 -14.45
N THR A 152 24.17 17.98 -14.84
CA THR A 152 23.35 18.96 -15.58
C THR A 152 22.99 20.15 -14.72
N ALA A 153 22.66 19.92 -13.45
CA ALA A 153 22.41 20.97 -12.47
C ALA A 153 23.63 21.89 -12.30
N ALA A 154 24.82 21.31 -12.10
CA ALA A 154 26.07 22.05 -12.00
C ALA A 154 26.36 22.88 -13.26
N ARG A 155 26.21 22.28 -14.46
CA ARG A 155 26.39 22.97 -15.75
C ARG A 155 25.43 24.16 -15.90
N LYS A 156 24.14 23.99 -15.56
CA LYS A 156 23.14 25.07 -15.63
C LYS A 156 23.47 26.21 -14.67
N LYS A 157 23.86 25.92 -13.42
CA LYS A 157 24.29 26.95 -12.45
C LYS A 157 25.49 27.75 -12.97
N SER A 158 26.51 27.05 -13.48
CA SER A 158 27.69 27.69 -14.08
C SER A 158 27.33 28.60 -15.27
N LYS A 159 26.47 28.12 -16.18
CA LYS A 159 26.03 28.91 -17.35
C LYS A 159 25.28 30.18 -16.93
N ILE A 160 24.39 30.10 -15.94
CA ILE A 160 23.64 31.26 -15.44
C ILE A 160 24.58 32.29 -14.80
N ALA A 161 25.52 31.85 -13.96
CA ALA A 161 26.52 32.75 -13.37
C ALA A 161 27.35 33.47 -14.45
N LYS A 162 27.81 32.71 -15.45
CA LYS A 162 28.60 33.25 -16.56
C LYS A 162 27.82 34.28 -17.36
N LEU A 163 26.53 34.03 -17.64
CA LEU A 163 25.66 34.96 -18.35
C LEU A 163 25.45 36.26 -17.56
N ILE A 164 25.16 36.18 -16.26
CA ILE A 164 24.99 37.37 -15.41
C ILE A 164 26.30 38.18 -15.36
N PHE A 165 27.44 37.51 -15.24
CA PHE A 165 28.75 38.16 -15.24
C PHE A 165 29.05 38.85 -16.57
N GLN A 166 28.84 38.16 -17.70
CA GLN A 166 29.00 38.73 -19.04
C GLN A 166 28.12 39.96 -19.25
N ILE A 167 26.83 39.86 -18.93
CA ILE A 167 25.89 40.99 -19.05
C ILE A 167 26.31 42.16 -18.16
N SER A 168 26.81 41.90 -16.95
CA SER A 168 27.31 42.95 -16.06
C SER A 168 28.57 43.65 -16.60
N ALA A 169 29.49 42.90 -17.22
CA ALA A 169 30.71 43.45 -17.80
C ALA A 169 30.43 44.26 -19.08
N THR A 170 29.51 43.79 -19.93
CA THR A 170 29.08 44.50 -21.14
C THR A 170 28.33 45.79 -20.82
N ARG A 171 27.52 45.82 -19.74
CA ARG A 171 26.78 47.02 -19.34
C ARG A 171 27.65 48.07 -18.63
N SER A 172 28.76 47.66 -18.01
CA SER A 172 29.75 48.58 -17.40
C SER A 172 30.70 49.22 -18.42
N SER A 173 30.80 48.68 -19.64
CA SER A 173 31.69 49.18 -20.71
C SER A 173 30.99 50.10 -21.71
N ASN A 174 29.67 50.27 -21.60
CA ASN A 174 28.89 51.17 -22.44
C ASN A 174 28.19 52.20 -21.53
N PRO A 175 28.79 53.38 -21.29
CA PRO A 175 28.13 54.42 -20.52
C PRO A 175 26.92 54.92 -21.34
N VAL A 176 25.76 54.98 -20.67
CA VAL A 176 24.55 55.63 -21.21
C VAL A 176 24.75 57.13 -21.21
#